data_AF-A0A7J9H9R3-F1
#
_entry.id   AF-A0A7J9H9R3-F1
#
_cell.length_a   1.000
_cell.length_b   1.000
_cell.length_c   1.000
_cell.angle_alpha   90.00
_cell.angle_beta   90.00
_cell.angle_gamma   90.00
#
_symmetry.space_group_name_H-M   'P 1'
#
loop_
_entity.id
_entity.type
_entity.pdbx_description
1 polymer ?
#
loop_
_entity_poly.entity_id
_entity_poly.type
_entity_poly.pdbx_seq_one_letter_code
_entity_poly.pdbx_strand_id
1 'polypeptide(L)'
;MVDAERRLLAHALKDPDNQQFVLLSESCIPLHSFDYVYDYLMHANMSFVDCFFDPGPHGHGRYSKHMLPVVEKKDFRKGAQWFSIRRQHALVVMADSLYYSRFRDYCKRGFDGKNCIADEHYLPTFFHVRITVRIIFLIFHLCLS
;
A
#
# COMPACT_ATOMS: atom_id res chain seq x y z
N MET A 1 -5.98 8.73 -4.86
CA MET A 1 -4.62 8.86 -4.30
C MET A 1 -3.66 7.89 -4.94
N VAL A 2 -4.02 6.61 -5.06
CA VAL A 2 -3.21 5.54 -5.70
C VAL A 2 -2.54 5.93 -7.03
N ASP A 3 -3.23 6.65 -7.93
CA ASP A 3 -2.64 7.08 -9.21
C ASP A 3 -1.44 8.03 -9.01
N ALA A 4 -1.53 8.93 -8.03
CA ALA A 4 -0.45 9.85 -7.70
C ALA A 4 0.73 9.08 -7.07
N GLU A 5 0.46 8.17 -6.14
CA GLU A 5 1.47 7.31 -5.51
C GLU A 5 2.24 6.48 -6.55
N ARG A 6 1.52 5.86 -7.50
CA ARG A 6 2.14 5.10 -8.59
C ARG A 6 3.00 5.98 -9.49
N ARG A 7 2.58 7.23 -9.76
CA ARG A 7 3.38 8.18 -10.56
C ARG A 7 4.65 8.61 -9.82
N LEU A 8 4.56 8.87 -8.52
CA LEU A 8 5.73 9.17 -7.67
C LEU A 8 6.69 8.00 -7.64
N LEU A 9 6.19 6.78 -7.43
CA LEU A 9 6.99 5.56 -7.41
C LEU A 9 7.67 5.31 -8.75
N ALA A 10 6.93 5.46 -9.87
CA ALA A 10 7.47 5.35 -11.22
C ALA A 10 8.60 6.35 -11.49
N HIS A 11 8.45 7.58 -11.01
CA HIS A 11 9.47 8.61 -11.15
C HIS A 11 10.72 8.26 -10.36
N ALA A 12 10.56 7.87 -9.09
CA ALA A 12 11.68 7.50 -8.22
C ALA A 12 12.43 6.25 -8.73
N LEU A 13 11.75 5.31 -9.37
CA LEU A 13 12.35 4.10 -9.95
C LEU A 13 13.28 4.36 -11.15
N LYS A 14 13.19 5.54 -11.79
CA LYS A 14 14.09 5.91 -12.90
C LYS A 14 15.55 5.95 -12.46
N ASP A 15 15.79 6.31 -11.21
CA ASP A 15 17.11 6.26 -10.61
C ASP A 15 17.40 4.80 -10.18
N PRO A 16 18.45 4.15 -10.73
CA PRO A 16 18.83 2.79 -10.35
C PRO A 16 19.35 2.69 -8.91
N ASP A 17 19.85 3.78 -8.33
CA ASP A 17 20.45 3.80 -6.99
C ASP A 17 19.38 3.80 -5.88
N ASN A 18 18.14 4.19 -6.21
CA ASN A 18 17.01 4.10 -5.29
C ASN A 18 16.64 2.63 -5.00
N GLN A 19 17.04 2.15 -3.80
CA GLN A 19 16.78 0.77 -3.33
C GLN A 19 15.57 0.66 -2.40
N GLN A 20 15.20 1.74 -1.71
CA GLN A 20 14.09 1.78 -0.75
C GLN A 20 13.18 2.97 -1.05
N PHE A 21 11.87 2.77 -0.95
CA PHE A 21 10.85 3.76 -1.24
C PHE A 21 9.94 3.90 -0.02
N VAL A 22 9.89 5.10 0.56
CA VAL A 22 9.04 5.42 1.72
C VAL A 22 8.04 6.49 1.29
N LEU A 23 6.75 6.25 1.54
CA LEU A 23 5.70 7.24 1.31
C LEU A 23 5.42 8.01 2.60
N LEU A 24 5.55 9.33 2.54
CA LEU A 24 5.32 10.25 3.65
C LEU A 24 4.41 11.40 3.19
N SER A 25 3.88 12.15 4.15
CA SER A 25 3.14 13.39 3.97
C SER A 25 3.72 14.49 4.86
N GLU A 26 3.26 15.73 4.66
CA GLU A 26 3.70 16.89 5.45
C GLU A 26 3.33 16.80 6.94
N SER A 27 2.39 15.90 7.31
CA SER A 27 2.01 15.66 8.70
C SER A 27 2.79 14.52 9.37
N CYS A 28 3.76 13.93 8.68
CA CYS A 28 4.58 12.84 9.22
C CYS A 28 5.76 13.37 10.03
N ILE A 29 5.85 12.94 11.30
CA ILE A 29 6.92 13.33 12.22
C ILE A 29 7.85 12.13 12.42
N PRO A 30 9.16 12.27 12.20
CA PRO A 30 10.13 11.19 12.45
C PRO A 30 10.22 10.91 13.95
N LEU A 31 10.16 9.63 14.33
CA LEU A 31 10.28 9.19 15.72
C LEU A 31 11.70 8.77 16.10
N HIS A 32 12.57 8.59 15.10
CA HIS A 32 13.97 8.20 15.24
C HIS A 32 14.87 9.08 14.36
N SER A 33 16.17 9.08 14.64
CA SER A 33 17.16 9.79 13.83
C SER A 33 17.22 9.23 12.41
N PHE A 34 17.65 10.06 11.47
CA PHE A 34 17.81 9.65 10.07
C PHE A 34 18.73 8.44 9.94
N ASP A 35 19.90 8.46 10.58
CA ASP A 35 20.89 7.37 10.50
C ASP A 35 20.29 6.04 10.95
N TYR A 36 19.52 6.04 12.05
CA TYR A 36 18.85 4.84 12.54
C TYR A 36 17.84 4.30 11.52
N VAL A 37 16.99 5.16 10.97
CA VAL A 37 15.98 4.77 9.99
C VAL A 37 16.63 4.29 8.69
N TYR A 38 17.64 5.00 8.21
CA TYR A 38 18.39 4.67 7.00
C TYR A 38 19.05 3.31 7.15
N ASP A 39 19.83 3.09 8.20
CA ASP A 39 20.51 1.83 8.45
C ASP A 39 19.51 0.69 8.60
N TYR A 40 18.42 0.90 9.35
CA TYR A 40 17.39 -0.12 9.51
C TYR A 40 16.78 -0.52 8.16
N LEU A 41 16.35 0.46 7.36
CA LEU A 41 15.67 0.20 6.09
C LEU A 41 16.60 -0.41 5.03
N MET A 42 17.85 0.05 4.97
CA MET A 42 18.83 -0.47 4.01
C MET A 42 19.24 -1.91 4.32
N HIS A 43 19.35 -2.28 5.61
CA HIS A 43 19.67 -3.64 6.04
C HIS A 43 18.45 -4.56 6.14
N ALA A 44 17.22 -4.02 6.19
CA ALA A 44 16.00 -4.82 6.26
C ALA A 44 15.77 -5.59 4.95
N ASN A 45 15.77 -6.92 5.00
CA ASN A 45 15.52 -7.79 3.84
C ASN A 45 14.03 -7.90 3.44
N MET A 46 13.17 -7.02 3.95
CA MET A 46 11.72 -7.08 3.79
C MET A 46 11.12 -5.71 3.50
N SER A 47 9.83 -5.68 3.22
CA SER A 47 9.06 -4.44 3.02
C SER A 47 7.94 -4.37 4.04
N PHE A 48 7.55 -3.15 4.36
CA PHE A 48 6.64 -2.82 5.44
C PHE A 48 5.39 -2.19 4.81
N VAL A 49 4.31 -2.95 4.82
CA VAL A 49 2.98 -2.54 4.37
C VAL A 49 2.01 -3.05 5.42
N ASP A 50 1.17 -2.16 5.93
CA ASP A 50 0.13 -2.57 6.87
C ASP A 50 -0.94 -3.39 6.13
N CYS A 51 -1.36 -4.48 6.73
CA CYS A 51 -2.23 -5.45 6.06
C CYS A 51 -2.96 -6.32 7.08
N PHE A 52 -4.24 -6.04 7.29
CA PHE A 52 -5.08 -6.80 8.19
C PHE A 52 -6.46 -7.07 7.59
N PHE A 53 -7.12 -8.08 8.13
CA PHE A 53 -8.51 -8.38 7.83
C PHE A 53 -9.41 -7.55 8.74
N ASP A 54 -10.30 -6.76 8.16
CA ASP A 54 -11.30 -5.96 8.88
C ASP A 54 -12.70 -6.38 8.41
N PRO A 55 -13.48 -7.11 9.23
CA PRO A 55 -14.85 -7.49 8.89
C PRO A 55 -15.84 -6.31 8.99
N GLY A 56 -15.41 -5.18 9.57
CA GLY A 56 -16.24 -4.02 9.86
C GLY A 56 -16.56 -3.14 8.66
N PRO A 57 -17.25 -2.01 8.90
CA PRO A 57 -17.72 -1.11 7.85
C PRO A 57 -16.58 -0.43 7.08
N HIS A 58 -15.40 -0.29 7.70
CA HIS A 58 -14.21 0.32 7.09
C HIS A 58 -13.33 -0.67 6.33
N GLY A 59 -13.54 -1.97 6.50
CA GLY A 59 -12.87 -3.03 5.75
C GLY A 59 -13.82 -3.64 4.72
N HIS A 60 -14.30 -4.84 5.00
CA HIS A 60 -15.22 -5.59 4.15
C HIS A 60 -16.52 -4.87 3.81
N GLY A 61 -16.98 -3.92 4.63
CA GLY A 61 -18.11 -3.05 4.29
C GLY A 61 -17.90 -2.28 2.98
N ARG A 62 -16.65 -1.93 2.66
CA ARG A 62 -16.25 -1.18 1.47
C ARG A 62 -16.04 -2.03 0.22
N TYR A 63 -16.02 -3.36 0.35
CA TYR A 63 -15.77 -4.27 -0.78
C TYR A 63 -16.90 -4.23 -1.83
N SER A 64 -16.56 -4.09 -3.11
CA SER A 64 -17.50 -4.24 -4.23
C SER A 64 -17.41 -5.63 -4.86
N LYS A 65 -18.57 -6.24 -5.16
CA LYS A 65 -18.64 -7.55 -5.83
C LYS A 65 -18.12 -7.51 -7.27
N HIS A 66 -18.05 -6.33 -7.89
CA HIS A 66 -17.49 -6.15 -9.24
C HIS A 66 -15.97 -6.37 -9.31
N MET A 67 -15.30 -6.49 -8.16
CA MET A 67 -13.89 -6.89 -8.12
C MET A 67 -13.70 -8.40 -8.35
N LEU A 68 -14.76 -9.21 -8.26
CA LEU A 68 -14.70 -10.62 -8.63
C LEU A 68 -14.45 -10.80 -10.14
N PRO A 69 -13.78 -11.89 -10.56
CA PRO A 69 -13.16 -12.92 -9.73
C PRO A 69 -11.73 -12.55 -9.28
N VAL A 70 -11.21 -11.40 -9.69
CA VAL A 70 -9.79 -11.01 -9.51
C VAL A 70 -9.44 -10.78 -8.05
N VAL A 71 -10.33 -10.14 -7.30
CA VAL A 71 -10.19 -9.94 -5.85
C VAL A 71 -11.36 -10.61 -5.17
N GLU A 72 -11.13 -11.77 -4.58
CA GLU A 72 -12.12 -12.41 -3.73
C GLU A 72 -12.33 -11.59 -2.47
N LYS A 73 -13.57 -11.61 -1.96
CA LYS A 73 -13.88 -10.89 -0.72
C LYS A 73 -12.99 -11.33 0.44
N LYS A 74 -12.67 -12.63 0.55
CA LYS A 74 -11.82 -13.17 1.62
C LYS A 74 -10.39 -12.62 1.60
N ASP A 75 -9.92 -12.15 0.44
CA ASP A 75 -8.56 -11.66 0.23
C ASP A 75 -8.48 -10.13 0.33
N PHE A 76 -9.63 -9.45 0.41
CA PHE A 76 -9.69 -8.01 0.60
C PHE A 76 -9.08 -7.63 1.96
N ARG A 77 -8.03 -6.83 1.95
CA ARG A 77 -7.31 -6.38 3.14
C ARG A 77 -7.45 -4.87 3.30
N LYS A 78 -7.27 -4.43 4.54
CA LYS A 78 -7.16 -3.03 4.92
C LYS A 78 -5.76 -2.79 5.47
N GLY A 79 -5.28 -1.57 5.33
CA GLY A 79 -4.03 -1.10 5.92
C GLY A 79 -3.97 0.41 5.90
N ALA A 80 -2.91 0.97 6.46
CA ALA A 80 -2.51 2.34 6.22
C ALA A 80 -2.12 2.57 4.75
N GLN A 81 -2.32 3.81 4.28
CA GLN A 81 -1.80 4.28 3.00
C GLN A 81 -0.26 4.25 2.96
N TRP A 82 0.40 4.42 4.11
CA TRP A 82 1.86 4.54 4.22
C TRP A 82 2.57 3.21 4.06
N PHE A 83 3.70 3.23 3.36
CA PHE A 83 4.50 2.05 3.11
C PHE A 83 6.00 2.38 3.07
N SER A 84 6.81 1.33 3.25
CA SER A 84 8.24 1.31 3.00
C SER A 84 8.57 0.04 2.25
N ILE A 85 8.80 0.16 0.94
CA ILE A 85 9.00 -0.98 0.04
C ILE A 85 10.38 -0.96 -0.61
N ARG A 86 10.94 -2.16 -0.80
CA ARG A 86 12.18 -2.37 -1.53
C ARG A 86 11.93 -2.21 -3.03
N ARG A 87 12.99 -1.88 -3.78
CA ARG A 87 12.94 -1.72 -5.25
C ARG A 87 12.29 -2.89 -5.97
N GLN A 88 12.60 -4.12 -5.60
CA GLN A 88 11.99 -5.31 -6.20
C GLN A 88 10.46 -5.32 -6.07
N HIS A 89 9.92 -4.91 -4.91
CA HIS A 89 8.49 -4.86 -4.68
C HIS A 89 7.86 -3.64 -5.37
N ALA A 90 8.56 -2.51 -5.42
CA ALA A 90 8.12 -1.34 -6.19
C ALA A 90 7.96 -1.66 -7.68
N LEU A 91 8.89 -2.41 -8.27
CA LEU A 91 8.78 -2.89 -9.66
C LEU A 91 7.56 -3.79 -9.87
N VAL A 92 7.27 -4.69 -8.93
CA VAL A 92 6.08 -5.55 -8.99
C VAL A 92 4.79 -4.75 -8.90
N VAL A 93 4.73 -3.74 -8.01
CA VAL A 93 3.58 -2.81 -7.92
C VAL A 93 3.40 -2.07 -9.25
N MET A 94 4.48 -1.56 -9.85
CA MET A 94 4.40 -0.85 -11.12
C MET A 94 3.99 -1.73 -12.30
N ALA A 95 4.39 -2.99 -12.29
CA ALA A 95 3.99 -3.98 -13.29
C ALA A 95 2.52 -4.42 -13.14
N ASP A 96 1.91 -4.23 -11.97
CA ASP A 96 0.50 -4.58 -11.76
C ASP A 96 -0.45 -3.64 -12.50
N SER A 97 -1.22 -4.22 -13.42
CA SER A 97 -2.36 -3.60 -14.08
C SER A 97 -3.69 -4.28 -13.74
N LEU A 98 -3.65 -5.54 -13.30
CA LEU A 98 -4.82 -6.37 -13.10
C LEU A 98 -5.55 -6.03 -11.79
N TYR A 99 -4.83 -5.99 -10.66
CA TYR A 99 -5.45 -5.63 -9.39
C TYR A 99 -5.70 -4.12 -9.35
N TYR A 100 -4.70 -3.33 -9.75
CA TYR A 100 -4.80 -1.88 -9.85
C TYR A 100 -6.06 -1.43 -10.62
N SER A 101 -6.37 -2.00 -11.78
CA SER A 101 -7.59 -1.62 -12.52
C SER A 101 -8.88 -1.90 -11.74
N ARG A 102 -8.96 -3.01 -10.98
CA ARG A 102 -10.14 -3.32 -10.15
C ARG A 102 -10.35 -2.30 -9.05
N PHE A 103 -9.28 -1.92 -8.35
CA PHE A 103 -9.35 -0.88 -7.33
C PHE A 103 -9.64 0.49 -7.95
N ARG A 104 -8.97 0.82 -9.06
CA ARG A 104 -9.21 2.06 -9.80
C ARG A 104 -10.66 2.18 -10.25
N ASP A 105 -11.28 1.11 -10.71
CA ASP A 105 -12.61 1.17 -11.34
C ASP A 105 -13.76 0.98 -10.34
N TYR A 106 -13.59 0.10 -9.35
CA TYR A 106 -14.67 -0.32 -8.44
C TYR A 106 -14.47 0.04 -6.96
N CYS A 107 -13.30 0.53 -6.56
CA CYS A 107 -13.07 1.06 -5.22
C CYS A 107 -13.06 2.60 -5.25
N LYS A 108 -14.26 3.18 -5.35
CA LYS A 108 -14.46 4.64 -5.37
C LYS A 108 -15.47 5.08 -4.33
N ARG A 109 -15.46 6.37 -3.99
CA ARG A 109 -16.50 7.00 -3.18
C ARG A 109 -17.83 7.01 -3.94
N GLY A 110 -18.91 6.58 -3.29
CA GLY A 110 -20.26 6.51 -3.85
C GLY A 110 -20.54 5.35 -4.81
N PHE A 111 -19.54 4.55 -5.21
CA PHE A 111 -19.75 3.42 -6.12
C PHE A 111 -20.53 2.30 -5.40
N ASP A 112 -21.65 1.85 -5.98
CA ASP A 112 -22.61 0.94 -5.34
C ASP A 112 -23.08 1.40 -3.94
N GLY A 113 -23.15 2.71 -3.71
CA GLY A 113 -23.48 3.26 -2.38
C GLY A 113 -22.40 3.04 -1.32
N LYS A 114 -21.19 2.64 -1.71
CA LYS A 114 -20.06 2.41 -0.81
C LYS A 114 -19.03 3.50 -0.93
N ASN A 115 -18.37 3.78 0.19
CA ASN A 115 -17.24 4.70 0.25
C ASN A 115 -15.95 3.92 0.39
N CYS A 116 -15.48 3.37 -0.73
CA CYS A 116 -14.23 2.62 -0.78
C CYS A 116 -13.03 3.57 -0.91
N ILE A 117 -11.96 3.30 -0.15
CA ILE A 117 -10.73 4.10 -0.10
C ILE A 117 -9.60 3.24 -0.68
N ALA A 118 -9.28 3.44 -1.96
CA ALA A 118 -8.40 2.52 -2.69
C ALA A 118 -6.97 2.47 -2.13
N ASP A 119 -6.46 3.58 -1.62
CA ASP A 119 -5.14 3.74 -1.01
C ASP A 119 -4.98 2.96 0.31
N GLU A 120 -6.07 2.71 1.04
CA GLU A 120 -6.07 1.86 2.25
C GLU A 120 -6.28 0.36 1.96
N HIS A 121 -6.59 -0.01 0.71
CA HIS A 121 -7.00 -1.39 0.37
C HIS A 121 -6.20 -2.03 -0.77
N TYR A 122 -5.72 -1.26 -1.73
CA TYR A 122 -5.06 -1.77 -2.94
C TYR A 122 -3.76 -2.49 -2.61
N LEU A 123 -2.75 -1.79 -2.06
CA LEU A 123 -1.46 -2.39 -1.74
C LEU A 123 -1.60 -3.53 -0.71
N PRO A 124 -2.33 -3.37 0.42
CA PRO A 124 -2.51 -4.45 1.38
C PRO A 124 -3.08 -5.72 0.74
N THR A 125 -4.11 -5.58 -0.12
CA THR A 125 -4.74 -6.72 -0.81
C THR A 125 -3.81 -7.32 -1.86
N PHE A 126 -3.18 -6.48 -2.67
CA PHE A 126 -2.29 -6.93 -3.75
C PHE A 126 -1.11 -7.73 -3.20
N PHE A 127 -0.45 -7.20 -2.16
CA PHE A 127 0.63 -7.89 -1.48
C PHE A 127 0.11 -9.17 -0.81
N HIS A 128 -1.02 -9.15 -0.10
CA HIS A 128 -1.57 -10.37 0.52
C HIS A 128 -1.80 -11.53 -0.47
N VAL A 129 -2.30 -11.22 -1.67
CA VAL A 129 -2.60 -12.25 -2.68
C VAL A 129 -1.35 -12.71 -3.43
N ARG A 130 -0.42 -11.79 -3.75
CA ARG A 130 0.68 -12.08 -4.69
C ARG A 130 2.03 -12.30 -4.03
N ILE A 131 2.24 -11.84 -2.81
CA ILE A 131 3.57 -11.81 -2.18
C ILE A 131 3.44 -12.21 -0.70
N THR A 132 4.23 -13.19 -0.27
CA THR A 132 4.40 -13.45 1.16
C THR A 132 5.21 -12.31 1.79
N VAL A 133 4.54 -11.23 2.20
CA VAL A 133 5.17 -10.11 2.93
C VAL A 133 5.00 -10.35 4.43
N ARG A 134 6.05 -10.09 5.22
CA ARG A 134 5.90 -10.00 6.67
C ARG A 134 5.16 -8.69 6.98
N ILE A 135 3.95 -8.84 7.51
CA ILE A 135 3.08 -7.74 7.91
C ILE A 135 3.67 -7.15 9.20
N ILE A 136 4.27 -5.97 9.11
CA ILE A 136 4.84 -5.25 10.24
C ILE A 136 4.47 -3.77 10.09
N PHE A 137 3.91 -3.19 11.15
CA PHE A 137 3.63 -1.77 11.23
C PHE A 137 4.93 -0.97 11.07
N LEU A 138 4.92 0.06 10.23
CA LEU A 138 6.00 1.04 10.17
C LEU A 138 5.98 1.88 11.46
N ILE A 139 6.99 1.71 12.32
CA ILE A 139 7.09 2.44 13.60
C ILE A 139 8.01 3.69 13.47
N PHE A 140 8.57 3.96 12.29
CA PHE A 140 9.57 5.04 12.16
C PHE A 140 8.98 6.46 12.14
N HIS A 141 7.72 6.61 11.73
CA HIS A 141 7.08 7.91 11.52
C HIS A 141 5.64 7.87 12.03
N LEU A 142 5.21 8.96 12.65
CA LEU A 142 3.80 9.17 13.01
C LEU A 142 3.20 10.20 12.06
N CYS A 143 2.26 9.76 11.21
CA CYS A 143 1.53 10.65 10.31
C CYS A 143 0.16 10.98 10.92
N LEU A 144 -0.04 12.24 11.31
CA LEU A 144 -1.33 12.71 11.82
C LEU A 144 -2.32 12.79 10.65
N SER A 145 -3.36 11.97 10.70
CA SER A 145 -4.44 11.88 9.69
C SER A 145 -5.68 12.63 10.13
#